data_AF-A0A534NUU0-F1
#
_entry.id   AF-A0A534NUU0-F1
#
_cell.length_a   1.000
_cell.length_b   1.000
_cell.length_c   1.000
_cell.angle_alpha   90.00
_cell.angle_beta   90.00
_cell.angle_gamma   90.00
#
_symmetry.space_group_name_H-M   'P 1'
#
loop_
_entity.id
_entity.type
_entity.pdbx_description
1 polymer ?
#
loop_
_entity_poly.entity_id
_entity_poly.type
_entity_poly.pdbx_seq_one_letter_code
_entity_poly.pdbx_strand_id
1 'polypeptide(L)'
;MSLLVVGSVALDSVETPFGRCDDVLGGSGTYFAAAASLLTKVSVVGVIGDDFPLGDLEFLRRRGVDLDGLEKVAGKTFRWRGRYGFDLNTAETLETQLNVFEHFSPRLGAQARRAERIFLGNIDPELQIRVLDQAERPRLVCADTMNYWINSRRAELLKLLPRVDVLMVNDSEVRQLAGESNVMKAAHAAQRMGAKSVVIKRGEYGA
;
A
#
# COMPACT_ATOMS: atom_id res chain seq x y z
N MET A 1 -5.72 -19.34 -8.57
CA MET A 1 -5.21 -18.00 -8.95
C MET A 1 -4.58 -17.39 -7.72
N SER A 2 -3.33 -16.92 -7.82
CA SER A 2 -2.61 -16.27 -6.72
C SER A 2 -2.64 -14.75 -6.90
N LEU A 3 -2.82 -14.03 -5.80
CA LEU A 3 -2.68 -12.58 -5.72
C LEU A 3 -1.40 -12.27 -4.95
N LEU A 4 -0.47 -11.55 -5.57
CA LEU A 4 0.70 -11.00 -4.90
C LEU A 4 0.35 -9.61 -4.34
N VAL A 5 0.58 -9.42 -3.06
CA VAL A 5 0.39 -8.14 -2.37
C VAL A 5 1.75 -7.65 -1.93
N VAL A 6 2.08 -6.44 -2.35
CA VAL A 6 3.25 -5.71 -1.86
C VAL A 6 2.72 -4.52 -1.09
N GLY A 7 3.24 -4.27 0.10
CA GLY A 7 2.77 -3.14 0.89
C GLY A 7 3.51 -3.06 2.22
N SER A 8 3.21 -2.02 2.99
CA SER A 8 3.76 -1.91 4.34
C SER A 8 3.12 -2.97 5.24
N VAL A 9 3.95 -3.57 6.10
CA VAL A 9 3.53 -4.30 7.30
C VAL A 9 4.11 -3.49 8.45
N ALA A 10 3.25 -2.86 9.23
CA ALA A 10 3.60 -1.71 10.04
C ALA A 10 3.04 -1.78 11.46
N LEU A 11 3.56 -0.89 12.31
CA LEU A 11 2.97 -0.54 13.59
C LEU A 11 2.51 0.91 13.55
N ASP A 12 1.20 1.11 13.65
CA ASP A 12 0.56 2.41 13.50
C ASP A 12 0.15 2.95 14.87
N SER A 13 0.30 4.27 15.06
CA SER A 13 -0.22 4.99 16.21
C SER A 13 -1.32 5.95 15.76
N VAL A 14 -2.56 5.71 16.18
CA VAL A 14 -3.73 6.43 15.69
C VAL A 14 -4.39 7.21 16.81
N GLU A 15 -4.60 8.50 16.57
CA GLU A 15 -5.30 9.41 17.46
C GLU A 15 -6.62 9.87 16.81
N THR A 16 -7.70 9.86 17.59
CA THR A 16 -8.99 10.43 17.22
C THR A 16 -9.44 11.38 18.34
N PRO A 17 -10.49 12.20 18.15
CA PRO A 17 -11.04 13.00 19.24
C PRO A 17 -11.59 12.17 20.41
N PHE A 18 -11.76 10.86 20.23
CA PHE A 18 -12.41 9.95 21.17
C PHE A 18 -11.44 8.98 21.85
N GLY A 19 -10.17 8.97 21.45
CA GLY A 19 -9.18 8.06 22.01
C GLY A 19 -7.96 7.88 21.11
N ARG A 20 -6.98 7.15 21.65
CA ARG A 20 -5.71 6.88 20.99
C ARG A 20 -5.29 5.44 21.23
N CYS A 21 -4.65 4.86 20.23
CA CYS A 21 -3.87 3.63 20.33
C CYS A 21 -2.46 3.87 19.78
N ASP A 22 -1.48 3.22 20.37
CA ASP A 22 -0.09 3.26 19.92
C ASP A 22 0.36 1.86 19.52
N ASP A 23 1.21 1.79 18.50
CA ASP A 23 1.87 0.58 18.03
C ASP A 23 0.94 -0.59 17.74
N VAL A 24 -0.21 -0.32 17.13
CA VAL A 24 -1.15 -1.35 16.71
C VAL A 24 -0.78 -1.89 15.33
N LEU A 25 -1.17 -3.14 15.04
CA LEU A 25 -0.98 -3.73 13.73
C LEU A 25 -1.58 -2.84 12.63
N GLY A 26 -0.75 -2.52 11.64
CA GLY A 26 -1.11 -1.65 10.53
C GLY A 26 -0.43 -2.02 9.21
N GLY A 27 -0.40 -1.04 8.32
CA GLY A 27 0.24 -1.15 7.02
C GLY A 27 -0.66 -1.63 5.88
N SER A 28 -0.41 -1.10 4.69
CA SER A 28 -1.24 -1.29 3.49
C SER A 28 -1.30 -2.76 3.06
N GLY A 29 -0.17 -3.46 3.14
CA GLY A 29 -0.08 -4.88 2.82
C GLY A 29 -0.93 -5.73 3.75
N THR A 30 -0.92 -5.41 5.05
CA THR A 30 -1.70 -6.10 6.08
C THR A 30 -3.21 -5.95 5.84
N TYR A 31 -3.70 -4.73 5.68
CA TYR A 31 -5.14 -4.47 5.46
C TYR A 31 -5.64 -5.09 4.16
N PHE A 32 -4.88 -4.93 3.08
CA PHE A 32 -5.28 -5.49 1.79
C PHE A 32 -5.27 -7.02 1.81
N ALA A 33 -4.24 -7.65 2.41
CA ALA A 33 -4.19 -9.10 2.57
C ALA A 33 -5.35 -9.62 3.43
N ALA A 34 -5.68 -8.93 4.51
CA ALA A 34 -6.81 -9.29 5.37
C ALA A 34 -8.13 -9.32 4.59
N ALA A 35 -8.40 -8.32 3.75
CA ALA A 35 -9.60 -8.26 2.92
C ALA A 35 -9.57 -9.29 1.78
N ALA A 36 -8.47 -9.35 1.03
CA ALA A 36 -8.35 -10.22 -0.13
C ALA A 36 -8.34 -11.71 0.22
N SER A 37 -7.86 -12.08 1.41
CA SER A 37 -7.86 -13.47 1.90
C SER A 37 -9.26 -14.09 2.02
N LEU A 38 -10.31 -13.27 2.08
CA LEU A 38 -11.70 -13.73 2.07
C LEU A 38 -12.15 -14.23 0.68
N LEU A 39 -11.43 -13.85 -0.38
CA LEU A 39 -11.84 -14.06 -1.77
C LEU A 39 -10.86 -14.93 -2.56
N THR A 40 -9.58 -14.93 -2.19
CA THR A 40 -8.54 -15.63 -2.93
C THR A 40 -7.33 -15.96 -2.07
N LYS A 41 -6.45 -16.82 -2.57
CA LYS A 41 -5.12 -17.04 -2.01
C LYS A 41 -4.25 -15.80 -2.22
N VAL A 42 -3.60 -15.35 -1.15
CA VAL A 42 -2.77 -14.15 -1.10
C VAL A 42 -1.36 -14.53 -0.67
N SER A 43 -0.35 -14.01 -1.35
CA SER A 43 1.04 -13.98 -0.88
C SER A 43 1.44 -12.54 -0.60
N VAL A 44 2.08 -12.28 0.54
CA VAL A 44 2.54 -10.95 0.95
C VAL A 44 4.05 -10.85 0.78
N VAL A 45 4.51 -9.74 0.21
CA VAL A 45 5.92 -9.35 0.19
C VAL A 45 6.09 -8.03 0.94
N GLY A 46 7.02 -8.01 1.89
CA GLY A 46 7.31 -6.86 2.72
C GLY A 46 8.50 -7.12 3.63
N VAL A 47 8.77 -6.18 4.53
CA VAL A 47 9.84 -6.29 5.52
C VAL A 47 9.35 -5.81 6.89
N ILE A 48 9.84 -6.44 7.96
CA ILE A 48 9.59 -6.08 9.35
C ILE A 48 10.90 -6.09 10.14
N GLY A 49 10.93 -5.30 11.21
CA GLY A 49 12.05 -5.23 12.13
C GLY A 49 12.03 -6.33 13.19
N ASP A 50 13.03 -6.30 14.07
CA ASP A 50 13.13 -7.20 15.22
C ASP A 50 11.97 -7.02 16.21
N ASP A 51 11.49 -5.78 16.30
CA ASP A 51 10.45 -5.30 17.21
C ASP A 51 9.04 -5.71 16.82
N PHE A 52 8.84 -6.32 15.64
CA PHE A 52 7.51 -6.67 15.19
C PHE A 52 6.93 -7.88 15.95
N PRO A 53 5.74 -7.75 16.56
CA PRO A 53 5.05 -8.86 17.23
C PRO A 53 4.47 -9.83 16.19
N LEU A 54 5.27 -10.78 15.73
CA LEU A 54 4.87 -11.76 14.69
C LEU A 54 3.53 -12.47 14.96
N GLY A 55 3.15 -12.63 16.24
CA GLY A 55 1.85 -13.19 16.64
C GLY A 55 0.64 -12.40 16.11
N ASP A 56 0.80 -11.11 15.83
CA ASP A 56 -0.26 -10.24 15.30
C ASP A 56 -0.67 -10.63 13.88
N LEU A 57 0.19 -11.35 13.13
CA LEU A 57 -0.12 -11.84 11.78
C LEU A 57 -0.73 -13.25 11.78
N GLU A 58 -0.90 -13.88 12.94
CA GLU A 58 -1.38 -15.27 13.04
C GLU A 58 -2.79 -15.42 12.44
N PHE A 59 -3.64 -14.39 12.53
CA PHE A 59 -4.96 -14.45 11.90
C PHE A 59 -4.88 -14.50 10.37
N LEU A 60 -3.87 -13.89 9.73
CA LEU A 60 -3.65 -13.99 8.29
C LEU A 60 -3.18 -15.39 7.91
N ARG A 61 -2.25 -15.97 8.68
CA ARG A 61 -1.81 -17.36 8.48
C ARG A 61 -2.97 -18.35 8.57
N ARG A 62 -3.84 -18.19 9.57
CA ARG A 62 -5.07 -19.01 9.71
C ARG A 62 -6.03 -18.87 8.53
N ARG A 63 -6.00 -17.75 7.80
CA ARG A 63 -6.76 -17.53 6.56
C ARG A 63 -6.03 -18.04 5.30
N GLY A 64 -4.88 -18.69 5.47
CA GLY A 64 -4.09 -19.22 4.35
C GLY A 64 -3.33 -18.15 3.57
N VAL A 65 -3.07 -16.99 4.17
CA VAL A 65 -2.15 -16.00 3.60
C VAL A 65 -0.73 -16.52 3.72
N ASP A 66 -0.04 -16.55 2.59
CA ASP A 66 1.37 -16.88 2.48
C ASP A 66 2.23 -15.67 2.87
N LEU A 67 3.02 -15.84 3.93
CA LEU A 67 3.91 -14.81 4.48
C LEU A 67 5.39 -15.14 4.26
N ASP A 68 5.73 -16.10 3.39
CA ASP A 68 7.13 -16.48 3.12
C ASP A 68 7.91 -15.34 2.45
N GLY A 69 7.22 -14.39 1.82
CA GLY A 69 7.79 -13.16 1.27
C GLY A 69 7.99 -12.03 2.28
N LEU A 70 7.67 -12.24 3.56
CA LEU A 70 7.88 -11.26 4.63
C LEU A 70 9.27 -11.43 5.24
N GLU A 71 10.18 -10.51 4.93
CA GLU A 71 11.54 -10.53 5.45
C GLU A 71 11.58 -9.96 6.87
N LYS A 72 12.18 -10.68 7.82
CA LYS A 72 12.54 -10.13 9.13
C LYS A 72 14.02 -9.75 9.13
N VAL A 73 14.31 -8.48 9.39
CA VAL A 73 15.68 -7.95 9.37
C VAL A 73 15.99 -7.18 10.65
N ALA A 74 17.27 -6.97 10.92
CA ALA A 74 17.70 -6.22 12.08
C ALA A 74 17.23 -4.75 12.00
N GLY A 75 16.65 -4.23 13.09
CA GLY A 75 16.16 -2.85 13.16
C GLY A 75 14.69 -2.72 13.57
N LYS A 76 14.13 -1.53 13.36
CA LYS A 76 12.73 -1.22 13.73
C LYS A 76 11.78 -1.40 12.54
N THR A 77 10.56 -1.81 12.82
CA THR A 77 9.49 -1.90 11.81
C THR A 77 9.05 -0.51 11.36
N PHE A 78 8.55 -0.38 10.12
CA PHE A 78 7.91 0.86 9.67
C PHE A 78 6.84 1.31 10.65
N ARG A 79 6.84 2.61 10.94
CA ARG A 79 5.87 3.23 11.85
C ARG A 79 5.23 4.45 11.24
N TRP A 80 3.93 4.55 11.39
CA TRP A 80 3.16 5.72 11.00
C TRP A 80 2.34 6.23 12.19
N ARG A 81 2.33 7.54 12.38
CA ARG A 81 1.47 8.20 13.36
C ARG A 81 0.49 9.09 12.64
N GLY A 82 -0.79 8.82 12.85
CA GLY A 82 -1.89 9.56 12.25
C GLY A 82 -2.84 10.15 13.27
N ARG A 83 -3.43 11.29 12.94
CA ARG A 83 -4.54 11.88 13.68
C ARG A 83 -5.75 12.08 12.77
N TYR A 84 -6.94 11.78 13.29
CA TYR A 84 -8.21 12.10 12.66
C TYR A 84 -8.88 13.28 13.38
N GLY A 85 -9.59 14.11 12.61
CA GLY A 85 -10.51 15.11 13.13
C GLY A 85 -11.87 14.51 13.51
N PHE A 86 -12.84 15.37 13.84
CA PHE A 86 -14.23 14.95 14.12
C PHE A 86 -14.98 14.46 12.88
N ASP A 87 -14.49 14.76 11.68
CA ASP A 87 -15.00 14.21 10.42
C ASP A 87 -14.66 12.72 10.27
N LEU A 88 -13.65 12.21 11.01
CA LEU A 88 -13.20 10.81 11.02
C LEU A 88 -12.89 10.21 9.63
N ASN A 89 -12.60 11.05 8.64
CA ASN A 89 -12.35 10.62 7.27
C ASN A 89 -10.92 10.94 6.83
N THR A 90 -10.49 12.20 6.98
CA THR A 90 -9.14 12.59 6.57
C THR A 90 -8.13 12.37 7.71
N ALA A 91 -7.10 11.58 7.44
CA ALA A 91 -5.98 11.41 8.35
C ALA A 91 -4.91 12.49 8.12
N GLU A 92 -4.53 13.21 9.18
CA GLU A 92 -3.32 14.00 9.26
C GLU A 92 -2.14 13.06 9.58
N THR A 93 -1.14 13.00 8.70
CA THR A 93 0.11 12.29 9.01
C THR A 93 0.98 13.16 9.91
N LEU A 94 1.19 12.72 11.15
CA LEU A 94 2.04 13.40 12.12
C LEU A 94 3.49 12.94 12.03
N GLU A 95 3.70 11.67 11.74
CA GLU A 95 5.04 11.07 11.66
C GLU A 95 5.05 9.86 10.72
N THR A 96 6.12 9.73 9.94
CA THR A 96 6.42 8.54 9.15
C THR A 96 7.88 8.16 9.40
N GLN A 97 8.10 6.96 9.93
CA GLN A 97 9.44 6.38 10.11
C GLN A 97 9.57 5.18 9.17
N LEU A 98 10.37 5.35 8.10
CA LEU A 98 10.57 4.29 7.11
C LEU A 98 11.26 3.07 7.75
N ASN A 99 12.22 3.30 8.63
CA ASN A 99 12.99 2.27 9.33
C ASN A 99 13.49 1.17 8.36
N VAL A 100 13.25 -0.11 8.63
CA VAL A 100 13.71 -1.21 7.75
C VAL A 100 13.24 -1.11 6.30
N PHE A 101 12.17 -0.37 6.01
CA PHE A 101 11.75 -0.12 4.62
C PHE A 101 12.72 0.75 3.82
N GLU A 102 13.50 1.61 4.47
CA GLU A 102 14.43 2.53 3.80
C GLU A 102 15.48 1.80 2.95
N HIS A 103 15.91 0.62 3.42
CA HIS A 103 16.91 -0.21 2.75
C HIS A 103 16.32 -1.49 2.18
N PHE A 104 14.99 -1.60 2.15
CA PHE A 104 14.34 -2.79 1.64
C PHE A 104 14.56 -2.93 0.13
N SER A 105 14.84 -4.16 -0.30
CA SER A 105 15.00 -4.48 -1.71
C SER A 105 14.37 -5.85 -1.98
N PRO A 106 13.05 -5.88 -2.28
CA PRO A 106 12.29 -7.11 -2.33
C PRO A 106 12.84 -8.06 -3.39
N ARG A 107 13.04 -9.33 -3.02
CA ARG A 107 13.40 -10.39 -3.97
C ARG A 107 12.25 -11.38 -4.10
N LEU A 108 11.56 -11.36 -5.24
CA LEU A 108 10.44 -12.27 -5.45
C LEU A 108 10.94 -13.71 -5.66
N GLY A 109 10.40 -14.64 -4.88
CA GLY A 109 10.54 -16.08 -5.12
C GLY A 109 9.81 -16.52 -6.39
N ALA A 110 10.11 -17.73 -6.88
CA ALA A 110 9.60 -18.24 -8.15
C ALA A 110 8.06 -18.25 -8.27
N GLN A 111 7.36 -18.51 -7.15
CA GLN A 111 5.90 -18.49 -7.12
C GLN A 111 5.35 -17.06 -7.25
N ALA A 112 5.93 -16.09 -6.53
CA ALA A 112 5.50 -14.69 -6.55
C ALA A 112 5.72 -14.04 -7.92
N ARG A 113 6.84 -14.36 -8.60
CA ARG A 113 7.13 -13.89 -9.97
C ARG A 113 6.07 -14.29 -11.01
N ARG A 114 5.41 -15.44 -10.79
CA ARG A 114 4.35 -15.98 -11.65
C ARG A 114 2.95 -15.52 -11.27
N ALA A 115 2.80 -14.60 -10.30
CA ALA A 115 1.49 -14.09 -9.92
C ALA A 115 0.81 -13.39 -11.10
N GLU A 116 -0.41 -13.82 -11.43
CA GLU A 116 -1.20 -13.21 -12.50
C GLU A 116 -1.87 -11.90 -12.06
N ARG A 117 -1.98 -11.67 -10.75
CA ARG A 117 -2.58 -10.46 -10.16
C ARG A 117 -1.62 -9.89 -9.14
N ILE A 118 -1.36 -8.60 -9.24
CA ILE A 118 -0.47 -7.88 -8.34
C ILE A 118 -1.21 -6.67 -7.79
N PHE A 119 -1.17 -6.52 -6.47
CA PHE A 119 -1.56 -5.29 -5.79
C PHE A 119 -0.30 -4.63 -5.23
N LEU A 120 0.06 -3.50 -5.82
CA LEU A 120 1.12 -2.61 -5.38
C LEU A 120 0.53 -1.64 -4.35
N GLY A 121 0.41 -2.13 -3.11
CA GLY A 121 -0.05 -1.34 -1.99
C GLY A 121 0.93 -0.23 -1.62
N ASN A 122 0.45 0.71 -0.81
CA ASN A 122 1.09 1.97 -0.50
C ASN A 122 2.45 1.76 0.19
N ILE A 123 3.53 2.02 -0.55
CA ILE A 123 4.94 2.09 -0.15
C ILE A 123 5.69 2.98 -1.16
N ASP A 124 7.02 3.10 -1.01
CA ASP A 124 7.86 3.83 -1.96
C ASP A 124 7.59 3.35 -3.42
N PRO A 125 7.24 4.25 -4.35
CA PRO A 125 6.97 3.90 -5.73
C PRO A 125 8.13 3.20 -6.44
N GLU A 126 9.37 3.46 -6.02
CA GLU A 126 10.54 2.75 -6.54
C GLU A 126 10.53 1.26 -6.14
N LEU A 127 10.07 0.95 -4.93
CA LEU A 127 9.86 -0.44 -4.49
C LEU A 127 8.72 -1.10 -5.28
N GLN A 128 7.63 -0.37 -5.51
CA GLN A 128 6.52 -0.85 -6.34
C GLN A 128 7.01 -1.19 -7.76
N ILE A 129 7.83 -0.32 -8.37
CA ILE A 129 8.47 -0.56 -9.67
C ILE A 129 9.39 -1.78 -9.63
N ARG A 130 10.28 -1.88 -8.62
CA ARG A 130 11.23 -3.01 -8.47
C ARG A 130 10.53 -4.36 -8.33
N VAL A 131 9.39 -4.42 -7.65
CA VAL A 131 8.58 -5.66 -7.62
C VAL A 131 7.99 -5.93 -9.00
N LEU A 132 7.40 -4.93 -9.64
CA LEU A 132 6.77 -5.10 -10.94
C LEU A 132 7.76 -5.52 -12.03
N ASP A 133 9.02 -5.09 -11.95
CA ASP A 133 10.11 -5.52 -12.84
C ASP A 133 10.48 -7.01 -12.70
N GLN A 134 10.18 -7.62 -11.55
CA GLN A 134 10.44 -9.03 -11.30
C GLN A 134 9.27 -9.93 -11.71
N ALA A 135 8.10 -9.37 -11.96
CA ALA A 135 6.91 -10.11 -12.38
C ALA A 135 7.01 -10.54 -13.84
N GLU A 136 6.69 -11.80 -14.12
CA GLU A 136 6.87 -12.36 -15.46
C GLU A 136 5.75 -11.92 -16.42
N ARG A 137 4.49 -12.18 -16.07
CA ARG A 137 3.32 -11.91 -16.93
C ARG A 137 2.06 -11.59 -16.10
N PRO A 138 2.03 -10.47 -15.34
CA PRO A 138 0.82 -10.07 -14.64
C PRO A 138 -0.29 -9.75 -15.65
N ARG A 139 -1.50 -10.22 -15.37
CA ARG A 139 -2.73 -9.93 -16.14
C ARG A 139 -3.49 -8.74 -15.58
N LEU A 140 -3.27 -8.42 -14.31
CA LEU A 140 -3.86 -7.28 -13.62
C LEU A 140 -2.87 -6.71 -12.60
N VAL A 141 -2.56 -5.44 -12.73
CA VAL A 141 -1.74 -4.65 -11.81
C VAL A 141 -2.59 -3.52 -11.25
N CYS A 142 -2.91 -3.62 -9.97
CA CYS A 142 -3.54 -2.55 -9.22
C CYS A 142 -2.49 -1.85 -8.36
N ALA A 143 -2.64 -0.56 -8.14
CA ALA A 143 -1.79 0.18 -7.21
C ALA A 143 -2.58 1.18 -6.39
N ASP A 144 -2.16 1.42 -5.15
CA ASP A 144 -2.50 2.61 -4.40
C ASP A 144 -1.23 3.35 -3.94
N THR A 145 -1.42 4.54 -3.38
CA THR A 145 -0.35 5.40 -2.90
C THR A 145 -0.87 6.24 -1.74
N MET A 146 -0.09 7.24 -1.29
CA MET A 146 -0.52 8.21 -0.30
C MET A 146 0.05 9.60 -0.59
N ASN A 147 -0.53 10.61 0.03
CA ASN A 147 -0.07 12.00 0.01
C ASN A 147 1.45 12.17 0.19
N TYR A 148 2.08 11.37 1.07
CA TYR A 148 3.52 11.40 1.31
C TYR A 148 4.31 11.12 0.03
N TRP A 149 4.02 10.02 -0.68
CA TRP A 149 4.72 9.67 -1.92
C TRP A 149 4.35 10.58 -3.09
N ILE A 150 3.11 11.08 -3.13
CA ILE A 150 2.68 12.07 -4.13
C ILE A 150 3.52 13.34 -4.02
N ASN A 151 3.90 13.74 -2.80
CA ASN A 151 4.76 14.91 -2.57
C ASN A 151 6.25 14.60 -2.73
N SER A 152 6.75 13.52 -2.14
CA SER A 152 8.19 13.26 -1.97
C SER A 152 8.83 12.44 -3.09
N ARG A 153 8.03 11.68 -3.85
CA ARG A 153 8.44 10.72 -4.89
C ARG A 153 7.55 10.80 -6.13
N ARG A 154 7.12 12.02 -6.48
CA ARG A 154 6.23 12.26 -7.62
C ARG A 154 6.80 11.72 -8.92
N ALA A 155 8.10 11.89 -9.15
CA ALA A 155 8.75 11.45 -10.38
C ALA A 155 8.68 9.92 -10.55
N GLU A 156 8.87 9.18 -9.45
CA GLU A 156 8.79 7.72 -9.42
C GLU A 156 7.35 7.25 -9.60
N LEU A 157 6.36 7.91 -8.97
CA LEU A 157 4.95 7.63 -9.23
C LEU A 157 4.59 7.79 -10.71
N LEU A 158 5.02 8.87 -11.36
CA LEU A 158 4.75 9.10 -12.78
C LEU A 158 5.41 8.03 -13.68
N LYS A 159 6.51 7.41 -13.25
CA LYS A 159 7.11 6.25 -13.94
C LYS A 159 6.30 4.96 -13.72
N LEU A 160 5.65 4.81 -12.56
CA LEU A 160 4.84 3.66 -12.23
C LEU A 160 3.49 3.66 -12.96
N LEU A 161 2.80 4.80 -13.01
CA LEU A 161 1.41 4.89 -13.51
C LEU A 161 1.15 4.25 -14.88
N PRO A 162 2.02 4.40 -15.91
CA PRO A 162 1.83 3.73 -17.21
C PRO A 162 1.80 2.20 -17.15
N ARG A 163 2.25 1.61 -16.05
CA ARG A 163 2.31 0.16 -15.83
C ARG A 163 1.20 -0.35 -14.92
N VAL A 164 0.29 0.52 -14.50
CA VAL A 164 -0.83 0.21 -13.59
C VAL A 164 -2.13 0.13 -14.40
N ASP A 165 -2.84 -0.99 -14.28
CA ASP A 165 -4.16 -1.17 -14.88
C ASP A 165 -5.23 -0.40 -14.09
N VAL A 166 -5.17 -0.44 -12.76
CA VAL A 166 -6.13 0.24 -11.88
C VAL A 166 -5.40 0.99 -10.79
N LEU A 167 -5.46 2.32 -10.84
CA LEU A 167 -5.03 3.18 -9.73
C LEU A 167 -6.20 3.34 -8.74
N MET A 168 -5.96 3.03 -7.48
CA MET A 168 -6.92 3.24 -6.39
C MET A 168 -6.40 4.35 -5.49
N VAL A 169 -7.15 5.45 -5.38
CA VAL A 169 -6.78 6.62 -4.57
C VAL A 169 -8.03 7.21 -3.94
N ASN A 170 -7.88 7.99 -2.88
CA ASN A 170 -8.97 8.82 -2.39
C ASN A 170 -9.10 10.14 -3.18
N ASP A 171 -10.18 10.88 -2.93
CA ASP A 171 -10.46 12.12 -3.65
C ASP A 171 -9.47 13.25 -3.33
N SER A 172 -8.83 13.25 -2.16
CA SER A 172 -7.75 14.20 -1.83
C SER A 172 -6.46 13.87 -2.59
N GLU A 173 -6.09 12.59 -2.64
CA GLU A 173 -4.90 12.07 -3.33
C GLU A 173 -4.98 12.28 -4.84
N VAL A 174 -6.11 11.97 -5.48
CA VAL A 174 -6.25 12.16 -6.94
C VAL A 174 -6.15 13.63 -7.32
N ARG A 175 -6.73 14.53 -6.52
CA ARG A 175 -6.64 15.99 -6.71
C ARG A 175 -5.21 16.48 -6.55
N GLN A 176 -4.52 16.01 -5.51
CA GLN A 176 -3.12 16.33 -5.24
C GLN A 176 -2.20 15.82 -6.36
N LEU A 177 -2.41 14.58 -6.83
CA LEU A 177 -1.67 13.99 -7.94
C LEU A 177 -1.89 14.80 -9.24
N ALA A 178 -3.13 15.18 -9.51
CA ALA A 178 -3.50 15.90 -10.73
C ALA A 178 -3.19 17.41 -10.71
N GLY A 179 -3.10 18.03 -9.53
CA GLY A 179 -3.10 19.49 -9.40
C GLY A 179 -4.45 20.13 -9.76
N GLU A 180 -5.55 19.39 -9.57
CA GLU A 180 -6.91 19.77 -9.99
C GLU A 180 -7.87 19.75 -8.81
N SER A 181 -8.80 20.70 -8.73
CA SER A 181 -9.82 20.73 -7.67
C SER A 181 -11.05 19.86 -7.98
N ASN A 182 -11.36 19.70 -9.27
CA ASN A 182 -12.49 18.90 -9.72
C ASN A 182 -12.08 17.42 -9.86
N VAL A 183 -12.80 16.53 -9.17
CA VAL A 183 -12.49 15.09 -9.13
C VAL A 183 -12.53 14.43 -10.50
N MET A 184 -13.48 14.79 -11.36
CA MET A 184 -13.57 14.22 -12.72
C MET A 184 -12.40 14.66 -13.59
N LYS A 185 -11.98 15.93 -13.50
CA LYS A 185 -10.77 16.42 -14.18
C LYS A 185 -9.52 15.72 -13.66
N ALA A 186 -9.43 15.54 -12.34
CA ALA A 186 -8.33 14.85 -11.69
C ALA A 186 -8.24 13.37 -12.12
N ALA A 187 -9.38 12.67 -12.23
CA ALA A 187 -9.46 11.31 -12.75
C ALA A 187 -8.88 11.20 -14.17
N HIS A 188 -9.33 12.08 -15.07
CA HIS A 188 -8.83 12.11 -16.44
C HIS A 188 -7.36 12.50 -16.52
N ALA A 189 -6.87 13.36 -15.61
CA ALA A 189 -5.44 13.68 -15.53
C ALA A 189 -4.61 12.46 -15.13
N ALA A 190 -5.03 11.70 -14.11
CA ALA A 190 -4.37 10.46 -13.70
C ALA A 190 -4.38 9.41 -14.83
N GLN A 191 -5.46 9.32 -15.62
CA GLN A 191 -5.49 8.47 -16.82
C GLN A 191 -4.49 8.94 -17.88
N ARG A 192 -4.40 10.25 -18.15
CA ARG A 192 -3.38 10.82 -19.06
C ARG A 192 -1.95 10.58 -18.58
N MET A 193 -1.74 10.43 -17.28
CA MET A 193 -0.44 10.06 -16.69
C MET A 193 -0.11 8.57 -16.86
N GLY A 194 -1.05 7.74 -17.32
CA GLY A 194 -0.80 6.36 -17.77
C GLY A 194 -1.66 5.29 -17.12
N ALA A 195 -2.35 5.57 -16.01
CA ALA A 195 -3.23 4.60 -15.38
C ALA A 195 -4.42 4.26 -16.29
N LYS A 196 -4.66 2.98 -16.61
CA LYS A 196 -5.75 2.62 -17.54
C LYS A 196 -7.13 2.92 -16.97
N SER A 197 -7.31 2.68 -15.67
CA SER A 197 -8.51 2.98 -14.92
C SER A 197 -8.16 3.58 -13.57
N VAL A 198 -9.07 4.41 -13.03
CA VAL A 198 -8.89 5.06 -11.73
C VAL A 198 -10.15 4.83 -10.91
N VAL A 199 -9.99 4.36 -9.68
CA VAL A 199 -11.06 4.23 -8.68
C VAL A 199 -10.81 5.28 -7.61
N ILE A 200 -11.78 6.18 -7.41
CA ILE A 200 -11.65 7.32 -6.50
C ILE A 200 -12.56 7.10 -5.30
N LYS A 201 -11.99 6.65 -4.19
CA LYS A 201 -12.76 6.47 -2.95
C LYS A 201 -13.00 7.81 -2.26
N ARG A 202 -14.23 8.06 -1.82
CA ARG A 202 -14.60 9.24 -1.02
C ARG A 202 -14.72 8.85 0.44
N GLY A 203 -13.69 8.24 1.01
CA GLY A 203 -13.77 7.63 2.34
C GLY A 203 -14.89 6.58 2.42
N GLU A 204 -15.75 6.72 3.42
CA GLU A 204 -16.94 5.92 3.65
C GLU A 204 -18.14 6.29 2.76
N TYR A 205 -18.05 7.34 1.93
CA TYR A 205 -19.16 7.88 1.13
C TYR A 205 -19.28 7.27 -0.28
N GLY A 206 -18.54 6.20 -0.58
CA GLY A 206 -18.59 5.49 -1.87
C GLY A 206 -17.36 5.70 -2.75
N ALA A 207 -17.46 5.30 -4.02
CA ALA A 207 -16.38 5.34 -5.01
C ALA A 207 -16.91 5.59 -6.43
#